data_AF-H2JG50-F1
#
_entry.id   AF-H2JG50-F1
#
_cell.length_a   1.000
_cell.length_b   1.000
_cell.length_c   1.000
_cell.angle_alpha   90.00
_cell.angle_beta   90.00
_cell.angle_gamma   90.00
#
_symmetry.space_group_name_H-M   'P 1'
#
loop_
_entity.id
_entity.type
_entity.pdbx_description
1 polymer ?
#
loop_
_entity_poly.entity_id
_entity_poly.type
_entity_poly.pdbx_seq_one_letter_code
_entity_poly.pdbx_strand_id
1 'polypeptide(L)'
;MEIILLLFFFIVSLFILYGVIQSAIDGTETAKEIRQIRIILQKQYGKSLKENKPKNIQPNSNYDIMDIPYDACPACGGTVKPENNTCPSCGLNLNGKNG
;
A
#
# COMPACT_ATOMS: atom_id res chain seq x y z
N MET A 1 -15.32 -36.97 -41.77
CA MET A 1 -14.00 -36.67 -41.16
C MET A 1 -13.89 -35.19 -40.79
N GLU A 2 -14.23 -34.25 -41.69
CA GLU A 2 -14.14 -32.80 -41.43
C GLU A 2 -15.02 -32.31 -40.27
N ILE A 3 -16.29 -32.75 -40.21
CA ILE A 3 -17.21 -32.37 -39.11
C ILE A 3 -16.68 -32.85 -37.75
N ILE A 4 -16.04 -34.03 -37.71
CA ILE A 4 -15.47 -34.60 -36.49
C ILE A 4 -14.30 -33.75 -36.00
N LEU A 5 -13.43 -33.28 -36.92
CA LEU A 5 -12.33 -32.38 -36.59
C LEU A 5 -12.84 -31.03 -36.09
N LEU A 6 -13.87 -30.46 -36.72
CA LEU A 6 -14.49 -29.20 -36.28
C LEU A 6 -15.05 -29.31 -34.86
N LEU A 7 -15.74 -30.41 -34.54
CA LEU A 7 -16.25 -30.66 -33.19
C LEU A 7 -15.12 -30.80 -32.17
N PHE A 8 -14.03 -31.49 -32.53
CA PHE A 8 -12.86 -31.62 -31.66
C PHE A 8 -12.23 -30.26 -31.33
N PHE A 9 -11.97 -29.42 -32.34
CA PHE A 9 -11.43 -28.08 -32.12
C PHE A 9 -12.37 -27.18 -31.30
N PHE A 10 -13.68 -27.28 -31.52
CA PHE A 10 -14.67 -26.54 -30.74
C PHE A 10 -14.66 -26.95 -29.26
N ILE A 11 -14.62 -28.26 -28.98
CA ILE A 11 -14.52 -28.79 -27.62
C ILE A 11 -13.23 -28.33 -26.94
N VAL A 12 -12.09 -28.44 -27.62
CA VAL A 12 -10.78 -27.97 -27.10
C VAL A 12 -10.81 -26.47 -26.81
N SER A 13 -11.38 -25.66 -27.70
CA SER A 13 -11.53 -24.22 -27.51
C SER A 13 -12.39 -23.88 -26.28
N LEU A 14 -13.50 -24.59 -26.09
CA LEU A 14 -14.34 -24.41 -24.90
C LEU A 14 -13.61 -24.83 -23.62
N PHE A 15 -12.79 -25.87 -23.67
CA PHE A 15 -12.00 -26.35 -22.53
C PHE A 15 -10.93 -25.33 -22.11
N ILE A 16 -10.24 -24.72 -23.08
CA ILE A 16 -9.27 -23.66 -22.85
C ILE A 16 -9.97 -22.43 -22.25
N LEU A 17 -11.09 -22.00 -22.82
CA LEU A 17 -11.86 -20.86 -22.31
C LEU A 17 -12.38 -21.12 -20.89
N TYR A 18 -12.90 -22.32 -20.63
CA TYR A 18 -13.31 -22.76 -19.30
C TYR A 18 -12.14 -22.71 -18.30
N GLY A 19 -10.95 -23.20 -18.68
CA GLY A 19 -9.75 -23.14 -17.85
C GLY A 19 -9.27 -21.73 -17.55
N VAL A 20 -9.37 -20.80 -18.52
CA VAL A 20 -9.04 -19.38 -18.32
C VAL A 20 -10.05 -18.71 -17.38
N ILE A 21 -11.34 -18.98 -17.56
CA ILE A 21 -12.41 -18.48 -16.67
C ILE A 21 -12.20 -19.01 -15.25
N GLN A 22 -11.91 -20.31 -15.10
CA GLN A 22 -11.65 -20.92 -13.81
C GLN A 22 -10.39 -20.34 -13.16
N SER A 23 -9.31 -20.12 -13.90
CA SER A 23 -8.08 -19.50 -13.38
C SER A 23 -8.32 -18.05 -12.92
N ALA A 24 -9.19 -17.31 -13.61
CA ALA A 24 -9.58 -15.95 -13.20
C ALA A 24 -10.46 -15.97 -11.93
N ILE A 25 -11.28 -17.00 -11.74
CA ILE A 25 -12.13 -17.19 -10.55
C ILE A 25 -11.30 -17.67 -9.35
N ASP A 26 -10.38 -18.63 -9.52
CA ASP A 26 -9.52 -19.15 -8.45
C ASP A 26 -8.57 -18.07 -7.90
N GLY A 27 -8.17 -17.10 -8.73
CA GLY A 27 -7.48 -15.89 -8.32
C GLY A 27 -8.27 -15.00 -7.33
N THR A 28 -9.57 -15.22 -7.17
CA THR A 28 -10.42 -14.50 -6.21
C THR A 28 -10.62 -15.24 -4.88
N GLU A 29 -10.29 -16.54 -4.79
CA GLU A 29 -10.45 -17.30 -3.55
C GLU A 29 -9.27 -17.12 -2.57
N THR A 30 -8.11 -16.69 -3.07
CA THR A 30 -6.96 -16.21 -2.26
C THR A 30 -7.25 -14.91 -1.50
N ALA A 31 -8.41 -14.25 -1.74
CA ALA A 31 -8.85 -13.11 -0.94
C ALA A 31 -9.33 -13.50 0.48
N LYS A 32 -9.51 -14.80 0.78
CA LYS A 32 -9.91 -15.26 2.12
C LYS A 32 -8.75 -15.25 3.14
N GLU A 33 -7.50 -15.43 2.71
CA GLU A 33 -6.33 -15.44 3.62
C GLU A 33 -5.93 -14.05 4.11
N ILE A 34 -6.18 -13.00 3.32
CA ILE A 34 -5.83 -11.62 3.67
C ILE A 34 -6.66 -11.09 4.87
N ARG A 35 -7.83 -11.70 5.16
CA ARG A 35 -8.62 -11.37 6.35
C ARG A 35 -7.97 -11.86 7.64
N GLN A 36 -7.21 -12.96 7.62
CA GLN A 36 -6.62 -13.53 8.84
C GLN A 36 -5.45 -12.69 9.37
N ILE A 37 -4.68 -12.06 8.48
CA ILE A 37 -3.54 -11.21 8.86
C ILE A 37 -4.00 -10.00 9.69
N ARG A 38 -5.12 -9.36 9.31
CA ARG A 38 -5.66 -8.21 10.07
C ARG A 38 -6.08 -8.58 11.49
N ILE A 39 -6.62 -9.79 11.69
CA ILE A 39 -7.13 -10.26 12.98
C ILE A 39 -5.98 -10.53 13.97
N ILE A 40 -4.89 -11.14 13.49
CA ILE A 40 -3.72 -11.45 14.33
C ILE A 40 -2.99 -10.14 14.72
N LEU A 41 -2.85 -9.19 13.79
CA LEU A 41 -2.24 -7.89 14.07
C LEU A 41 -3.10 -7.03 15.03
N GLN A 42 -4.43 -7.01 14.88
CA GLN A 42 -5.29 -6.27 15.82
C GLN A 42 -5.20 -6.80 17.25
N LYS A 43 -5.13 -8.13 17.42
CA LYS A 43 -5.01 -8.74 18.75
C LYS A 43 -3.69 -8.41 19.43
N GLN A 44 -2.59 -8.32 18.66
CA GLN A 44 -1.28 -7.92 19.19
C GLN A 44 -1.21 -6.41 19.46
N TYR A 45 -1.76 -5.57 18.58
CA TYR A 45 -1.78 -4.11 18.73
C TYR A 45 -2.66 -3.64 19.90
N GLY A 46 -3.86 -4.22 20.07
CA GLY A 46 -4.76 -3.88 21.18
C GLY A 46 -4.22 -4.27 22.56
N LYS A 47 -3.39 -5.33 22.64
CA LYS A 47 -2.73 -5.76 23.88
C LYS A 47 -1.53 -4.86 24.20
N SER A 48 -0.73 -4.52 23.19
CA SER A 48 0.43 -3.62 23.34
C SER A 48 0.06 -2.15 23.59
N LEU A 49 -1.10 -1.68 23.13
CA LEU A 49 -1.62 -0.33 23.45
C LEU A 49 -2.14 -0.21 24.90
N LYS A 50 -2.65 -1.30 25.49
CA LYS A 50 -3.06 -1.32 26.91
C LYS A 50 -1.88 -1.48 27.86
N GLU A 51 -0.80 -2.15 27.43
CA GLU A 51 0.38 -2.39 28.26
C GLU A 51 1.44 -1.27 28.16
N ASN A 52 1.47 -0.53 27.04
CA ASN A 52 2.24 0.71 26.88
C ASN A 52 1.31 1.94 26.91
N LYS A 53 0.53 2.09 27.97
CA LYS A 53 0.02 3.42 28.33
C LYS A 53 1.19 4.18 28.98
N PRO A 54 1.81 5.17 28.32
CA PRO A 54 2.69 6.09 29.04
C PRO A 54 1.84 6.76 30.12
N LYS A 55 2.10 6.37 31.38
CA LYS A 55 1.61 7.08 32.54
C LYS A 55 2.35 8.41 32.55
N ASN A 56 1.67 9.44 32.03
CA ASN A 56 2.05 10.86 31.89
C ASN A 56 2.39 11.28 30.44
N ILE A 57 1.35 11.62 29.67
CA ILE A 57 1.44 12.69 28.68
C ILE A 57 0.54 13.80 29.19
N GLN A 58 1.18 14.75 29.87
CA GLN A 58 0.70 16.11 29.97
C GLN A 58 0.75 16.74 28.56
N PRO A 59 -0.20 17.62 28.20
CA PRO A 59 -0.08 18.44 27.00
C PRO A 59 0.93 19.55 27.32
N ASN A 60 2.23 19.25 27.30
CA ASN A 60 3.27 20.27 27.30
C ASN A 60 4.07 20.19 26.00
N SER A 61 3.83 21.19 25.16
CA SER A 61 4.63 21.55 24.01
C SER A 61 6.09 21.77 24.43
N ASN A 62 6.95 20.79 24.17
CA ASN A 62 8.30 21.05 23.71
C ASN A 62 8.87 19.78 23.05
N TYR A 63 8.53 19.59 21.78
CA TYR A 63 9.31 18.73 20.91
C TYR A 63 10.43 19.60 20.36
N ASP A 64 11.65 19.41 20.87
CA ASP A 64 12.84 19.94 20.23
C ASP A 64 12.94 19.28 18.85
N ILE A 65 12.38 19.94 17.84
CA ILE A 65 12.59 19.61 16.44
C ILE A 65 14.09 19.75 16.22
N MET A 66 14.79 18.62 16.15
CA MET A 66 16.10 18.63 15.53
C MET A 66 15.84 19.03 14.07
N ASP A 67 16.11 20.29 13.75
CA ASP A 67 16.13 20.81 12.38
C ASP A 67 17.26 20.07 11.64
N ILE A 68 16.94 18.89 11.13
CA ILE A 68 17.84 18.16 10.24
C ILE A 68 17.74 18.90 8.90
N PRO A 69 18.76 19.63 8.46
CA PRO A 69 18.74 20.25 7.15
C PRO A 69 18.66 19.14 6.10
N TYR A 70 17.57 19.11 5.35
CA TYR A 70 17.42 18.23 4.19
C TYR A 70 17.78 19.03 2.94
N ASP A 71 18.87 18.63 2.28
CA ASP A 71 19.35 19.27 1.05
C ASP A 71 18.65 18.71 -0.21
N ALA A 72 17.77 17.72 -0.05
CA ALA A 72 17.08 17.03 -1.12
C ALA A 72 15.57 16.91 -0.88
N CYS A 73 14.79 17.14 -1.93
CA CYS A 73 13.34 17.04 -1.90
C CYS A 73 12.92 15.57 -1.74
N PRO A 74 12.05 15.23 -0.77
CA PRO A 74 11.61 13.85 -0.56
C PRO A 74 10.73 13.30 -1.69
N ALA A 75 10.08 14.16 -2.49
CA ALA A 75 9.21 13.70 -3.58
C ALA A 75 9.95 13.45 -4.89
N CYS A 76 10.99 14.24 -5.19
CA CYS A 76 11.64 14.20 -6.52
C CYS A 76 13.16 14.08 -6.48
N GLY A 77 13.78 14.13 -5.29
CA GLY A 77 15.24 14.11 -5.13
C GLY A 77 15.95 15.40 -5.58
N GLY A 78 15.20 16.41 -6.04
CA GLY A 78 15.78 17.69 -6.46
C GLY A 78 16.41 18.45 -5.29
N THR A 79 17.48 19.19 -5.55
CA THR A 79 18.19 19.96 -4.52
C THR A 79 17.29 21.05 -3.93
N VAL A 80 17.13 21.06 -2.62
CA VAL A 80 16.34 22.06 -1.88
C VAL A 80 17.20 22.68 -0.79
N LYS A 81 17.05 23.97 -0.57
CA LYS A 81 17.65 24.65 0.57
C LYS A 81 16.67 24.61 1.74
N PRO A 82 17.13 24.64 3.00
CA PRO A 82 16.25 24.72 4.18
C PRO A 82 15.33 25.96 4.16
N GLU A 83 15.71 27.01 3.43
CA GLU A 83 14.93 28.24 3.24
C GLU A 83 13.77 28.08 2.24
N ASN A 84 13.77 27.01 1.44
CA ASN A 84 12.77 26.81 0.39
C ASN A 84 11.47 26.26 0.98
N ASN A 85 10.43 27.08 1.01
CA ASN A 85 9.07 26.62 1.37
C ASN A 85 8.45 25.68 0.33
N THR A 86 8.97 25.70 -0.90
CA THR A 86 8.47 24.89 -2.00
C THR A 86 9.64 24.38 -2.83
N CYS A 87 9.59 23.11 -3.22
CA CYS A 87 10.61 22.52 -4.05
C CYS A 87 10.62 23.18 -5.44
N PRO A 88 11.75 23.74 -5.91
CA PRO A 88 11.84 24.37 -7.23
C PRO A 88 11.76 23.36 -8.39
N SER A 89 12.02 22.07 -8.12
CA SER A 89 12.03 21.03 -9.14
C SER A 89 10.64 20.42 -9.41
N CYS A 90 9.83 20.24 -8.37
CA CYS A 90 8.53 19.54 -8.49
C CYS A 90 7.33 20.31 -7.93
N GLY A 91 7.55 21.47 -7.30
CA GLY A 91 6.46 22.25 -6.70
C GLY A 91 5.91 21.70 -5.39
N LEU A 92 6.53 20.67 -4.78
CA LEU A 92 6.10 20.14 -3.48
C LEU A 92 6.25 21.20 -2.39
N ASN A 93 5.20 21.40 -1.58
CA ASN A 93 5.26 22.24 -0.41
C ASN A 93 6.07 21.56 0.72
N LEU A 94 7.15 22.20 1.16
CA LEU A 94 8.07 21.70 2.17
C LEU A 94 7.79 22.27 3.57
N ASN A 95 6.85 23.22 3.70
CA ASN A 95 6.57 23.89 4.97
C ASN A 95 5.65 23.09 5.92
N GLY A 96 5.27 21.85 5.56
CA GLY A 96 4.42 20.96 6.37
C GLY A 96 3.02 21.49 6.70
N LYS A 97 2.66 22.68 6.22
CA LYS A 97 1.33 23.26 6.36
C LYS A 97 0.50 22.81 5.17
N ASN A 98 -0.24 21.73 5.38
CA ASN A 98 -1.38 21.40 4.53
C ASN A 98 -2.39 22.55 4.68
N GLY A 99 -2.50 23.40 3.66
CA GLY A 99 -3.52 24.46 3.58
C GLY A 99 -4.89 23.89 3.30
#